data_AF-A0A961CH41-F1
#
_entry.id   AF-A0A961CH41-F1
#
_cell.length_a   1.000
_cell.length_b   1.000
_cell.length_c   1.000
_cell.angle_alpha   90.00
_cell.angle_beta   90.00
_cell.angle_gamma   90.00
#
_symmetry.space_group_name_H-M   'P 1'
#
loop_
_entity.id
_entity.type
_entity.pdbx_description
1 polymer ?
#
loop_
_entity_poly.entity_id
_entity_poly.type
_entity_poly.pdbx_seq_one_letter_code
_entity_poly.pdbx_strand_id
1 'polypeptide(L)'
;GGMQQKWANAYDEALRVPMVVKGPGIAASVDGIEIPTSHVDLIPTLLGLVGADVEAAAAALGANHTEVRPLPGRDLSDVLTGTTAPAGVAAPVYFMTEDDVTRGVKQRNLLTGEPFDAIDALTCIESVVAPLPTGPDGAPELWKLNHYHEGLRAWHADRGATSPNDRGLDADPEWELHNLTADPEERTNLEASATDAKRSMQAILESERDTKRLLPS
;
A
#
# COMPACT_ATOMS: atom_id res chain seq x y z
N GLY A 1 6.64 -16.41 -8.63
CA GLY A 1 8.09 -16.70 -8.57
C GLY A 1 8.68 -16.77 -9.96
N GLY A 2 9.21 -15.67 -10.53
CA GLY A 2 9.91 -15.74 -11.83
C GLY A 2 9.81 -14.53 -12.76
N MET A 3 9.15 -13.44 -12.33
CA MET A 3 9.12 -12.21 -13.13
C MET A 3 10.50 -11.55 -13.13
N GLN A 4 10.97 -11.20 -14.32
CA GLN A 4 12.14 -10.35 -14.51
C GLN A 4 11.63 -8.92 -14.60
N GLN A 5 12.07 -8.06 -13.68
CA GLN A 5 11.61 -6.68 -13.39
C GLN A 5 10.54 -6.56 -12.30
N LYS A 6 10.78 -5.62 -11.37
CA LYS A 6 9.95 -5.36 -10.18
C LYS A 6 9.00 -4.17 -10.34
N TRP A 7 9.07 -3.48 -11.47
CA TRP A 7 8.26 -2.31 -11.75
C TRP A 7 6.89 -2.71 -12.29
N ALA A 8 5.91 -1.81 -12.16
CA ALA A 8 4.55 -1.96 -12.70
C ALA A 8 3.79 -3.23 -12.27
N ASN A 9 4.03 -3.74 -11.06
CA ASN A 9 3.19 -4.79 -10.47
C ASN A 9 3.07 -4.62 -8.95
N ALA A 10 2.09 -5.30 -8.36
CA ALA A 10 1.87 -5.32 -6.93
C ALA A 10 1.85 -6.74 -6.34
N TYR A 11 2.45 -7.74 -6.99
CA TYR A 11 2.48 -9.11 -6.47
C TYR A 11 3.26 -9.22 -5.15
N ASP A 12 2.93 -10.19 -4.32
CA ASP A 12 3.59 -10.46 -3.03
C ASP A 12 5.09 -10.73 -3.21
N GLU A 13 5.50 -11.34 -4.33
CA GLU A 13 6.92 -11.52 -4.69
C GLU A 13 7.69 -10.18 -4.77
N ALA A 14 7.01 -9.08 -5.11
CA ALA A 14 7.58 -7.75 -5.20
C ALA A 14 7.40 -6.93 -3.91
N LEU A 15 6.24 -7.03 -3.26
CA LEU A 15 5.86 -6.14 -2.14
C LEU A 15 6.07 -6.74 -0.75
N ARG A 16 5.96 -8.07 -0.60
CA ARG A 16 6.04 -8.72 0.71
C ARG A 16 7.50 -8.93 1.10
N VAL A 17 7.97 -8.12 2.03
CA VAL A 17 9.35 -8.19 2.54
C VAL A 17 9.41 -8.86 3.91
N PRO A 18 10.46 -9.66 4.19
CA PRO A 18 10.67 -10.19 5.52
C PRO A 18 11.01 -9.08 6.51
N MET A 19 10.39 -9.10 7.69
CA MET A 19 10.69 -8.20 8.80
C MET A 19 10.98 -9.01 10.06
N VAL A 20 12.10 -8.73 10.70
CA VAL A 20 12.50 -9.36 11.97
C VAL A 20 12.80 -8.26 12.97
N VAL A 21 12.13 -8.32 14.12
CA VAL A 21 12.37 -7.41 15.24
C VAL A 21 12.97 -8.21 16.40
N LYS A 22 14.07 -7.71 16.96
CA LYS A 22 14.72 -8.30 18.13
C LYS A 22 15.29 -7.20 19.01
N GLY A 23 15.04 -7.31 20.30
CA GLY A 23 15.59 -6.38 21.28
C GLY A 23 15.07 -6.65 22.68
N PRO A 24 15.58 -5.93 23.69
CA PRO A 24 15.02 -5.94 25.03
C PRO A 24 13.53 -5.56 25.00
N GLY A 25 12.70 -6.26 25.78
CA GLY A 25 11.27 -5.97 25.88
C GLY A 25 10.41 -6.43 24.69
N ILE A 26 11.01 -6.93 23.61
CA ILE A 26 10.29 -7.53 22.48
C ILE A 26 9.89 -8.96 22.88
N ALA A 27 8.59 -9.24 22.80
CA ALA A 27 8.06 -10.56 23.09
C ALA A 27 8.50 -11.56 22.01
N ALA A 28 8.93 -12.74 22.43
CA ALA A 28 9.22 -13.83 21.50
C ALA A 28 7.90 -14.40 20.96
N SER A 29 7.80 -14.58 19.65
CA SER A 29 6.74 -15.35 19.00
C SER A 29 7.37 -16.51 18.24
N VAL A 30 6.84 -17.73 18.45
CA VAL A 30 7.28 -18.93 17.73
C VAL A 30 6.79 -18.90 16.29
N ASP A 31 5.53 -18.48 16.10
CA ASP A 31 4.84 -18.49 14.80
C ASP A 31 4.92 -17.12 14.10
N GLY A 32 5.48 -16.11 14.76
CA GLY A 32 5.56 -14.74 14.23
C GLY A 32 4.27 -13.94 14.44
N ILE A 33 4.08 -12.92 13.61
CA ILE A 33 2.89 -12.07 13.57
C ILE A 33 2.33 -12.18 12.14
N GLU A 34 1.09 -12.64 12.02
CA GLU A 34 0.49 -12.96 10.72
C GLU A 34 -0.49 -11.90 10.19
N ILE A 35 -0.81 -10.87 10.97
CA ILE A 35 -1.66 -9.77 10.49
C ILE A 35 -0.94 -9.00 9.37
N PRO A 36 -1.68 -8.44 8.40
CA PRO A 36 -1.09 -7.52 7.43
C PRO A 36 -0.51 -6.27 8.12
N THR A 37 0.75 -6.00 7.83
CA THR A 37 1.49 -4.80 8.25
C THR A 37 2.06 -4.10 7.02
N SER A 38 2.43 -2.82 7.15
CA SER A 38 3.07 -2.04 6.10
C SER A 38 4.39 -1.45 6.55
N HIS A 39 5.28 -1.14 5.60
CA HIS A 39 6.54 -0.48 5.91
C HIS A 39 6.34 0.91 6.54
N VAL A 40 5.21 1.56 6.25
CA VAL A 40 4.85 2.86 6.86
C VAL A 40 4.55 2.75 8.36
N ASP A 41 4.28 1.55 8.89
CA ASP A 41 4.05 1.30 10.31
C ASP A 41 5.35 1.40 11.12
N LEU A 42 6.52 1.34 10.47
CA LEU A 42 7.83 1.31 11.14
C LEU A 42 8.08 2.56 11.99
N ILE A 43 7.84 3.76 11.44
CA ILE A 43 8.11 5.01 12.15
C ILE A 43 7.20 5.18 13.38
N PRO A 44 5.86 5.08 13.26
CA PRO A 44 4.97 5.07 14.43
C PRO A 44 5.39 4.03 15.47
N THR A 45 5.72 2.81 15.05
CA THR A 45 6.12 1.72 15.94
C THR A 45 7.41 2.02 16.70
N LEU A 46 8.41 2.61 16.04
CA LEU A 46 9.66 3.00 16.70
C LEU A 46 9.43 4.13 17.70
N LEU A 47 8.54 5.08 17.40
CA LEU A 47 8.15 6.15 18.31
C LEU A 47 7.41 5.60 19.54
N GLY A 48 6.48 4.66 19.36
CA GLY A 48 5.79 3.96 20.44
C GLY A 48 6.75 3.19 21.35
N LEU A 49 7.71 2.46 20.76
CA LEU A 49 8.72 1.71 21.52
C LEU A 49 9.63 2.58 22.38
N VAL A 50 9.90 3.83 21.99
CA VAL A 50 10.68 4.78 22.80
C VAL A 50 9.82 5.65 23.72
N GLY A 51 8.50 5.47 23.69
CA GLY A 51 7.55 6.27 24.46
C GLY A 51 7.54 7.75 24.06
N ALA A 52 7.76 8.04 22.76
CA ALA A 52 7.73 9.41 22.26
C ALA A 52 6.31 9.97 22.24
N ASP A 53 6.17 11.24 22.60
CA ASP A 53 4.94 12.01 22.42
C ASP A 53 4.89 12.51 20.97
N VAL A 54 4.12 11.81 20.14
CA VAL A 54 4.04 12.06 18.68
C VAL A 54 3.38 13.41 18.41
N GLU A 55 2.37 13.78 19.18
CA GLU A 55 1.67 15.06 19.08
C GLU A 55 2.60 16.22 19.42
N ALA A 56 3.39 16.12 20.50
CA ALA A 56 4.38 17.12 20.86
C ALA A 56 5.48 17.25 19.80
N ALA A 57 5.96 16.12 19.25
CA ALA A 57 6.94 16.11 18.17
C ALA A 57 6.40 16.79 16.90
N ALA A 58 5.16 16.50 16.51
CA ALA A 58 4.50 17.12 15.37
C ALA A 58 4.33 18.65 15.58
N ALA A 59 3.93 19.08 16.78
CA ALA A 59 3.81 20.50 17.12
C ALA A 59 5.16 21.23 17.02
N ALA A 60 6.24 20.61 17.51
CA ALA A 60 7.59 21.17 17.40
C ALA A 60 8.07 21.27 15.94
N LEU A 61 7.76 20.26 15.10
CA LEU A 61 8.05 20.30 13.67
C LEU A 61 7.28 21.42 12.97
N GLY A 62 6.01 21.63 13.34
CA GLY A 62 5.13 22.65 12.76
C GLY A 62 5.61 24.09 13.01
N ALA A 63 6.51 24.32 13.96
CA ALA A 63 7.13 25.62 14.17
C ALA A 63 8.14 26.00 13.07
N ASN A 64 8.73 25.02 12.37
CA ASN A 64 9.81 25.23 11.42
C ASN A 64 9.60 24.58 10.03
N HIS A 65 8.51 23.83 9.84
CA HIS A 65 8.17 23.18 8.58
C HIS A 65 6.82 23.67 8.06
N THR A 66 6.76 23.89 6.75
CA THR A 66 5.53 24.35 6.07
C THR A 66 4.42 23.31 6.12
N GLU A 67 4.77 22.02 6.14
CA GLU A 67 3.82 20.92 6.13
C GLU A 67 4.22 19.85 7.15
N VAL A 68 3.29 19.55 8.06
CA VAL A 68 3.40 18.45 9.02
C VAL A 68 2.09 17.69 9.00
N ARG A 69 2.16 16.38 8.75
CA ARG A 69 0.99 15.50 8.62
C ARG A 69 1.03 14.39 9.68
N PRO A 70 -0.14 13.85 10.07
CA PRO A 70 -0.18 12.61 10.83
C PRO A 70 0.59 11.50 10.11
N LEU A 71 1.22 10.62 10.88
CA LEU A 71 1.88 9.46 10.31
C LEU A 71 0.83 8.51 9.71
N PRO A 72 1.02 8.01 8.48
CA PRO A 72 0.01 7.21 7.78
C PRO A 72 -0.03 5.75 8.25
N GLY A 73 1.01 5.29 8.96
CA GLY A 73 1.10 3.96 9.53
C GLY A 73 0.54 3.87 10.94
N ARG A 74 0.39 2.65 11.44
CA ARG A 74 -0.07 2.36 12.80
C ARG A 74 1.10 2.03 13.73
N ASP A 75 0.92 2.32 15.01
CA ASP A 75 1.85 1.90 16.04
C ASP A 75 1.62 0.43 16.41
N LEU A 76 2.65 -0.40 16.24
CA LEU A 76 2.65 -1.83 16.57
C LEU A 76 3.46 -2.15 17.83
N SER A 77 3.90 -1.14 18.60
CA SER A 77 4.74 -1.33 19.79
C SER A 77 4.12 -2.31 20.78
N ASP A 78 2.82 -2.22 21.03
CA ASP A 78 2.12 -3.09 21.98
C ASP A 78 2.00 -4.53 21.49
N VAL A 79 1.93 -4.74 20.18
CA VAL A 79 2.00 -6.08 19.61
C VAL A 79 3.41 -6.65 19.78
N LEU A 80 4.43 -5.84 19.51
CA LEU A 80 5.83 -6.25 19.63
C LEU A 80 6.25 -6.52 21.08
N THR A 81 5.68 -5.82 22.06
CA THR A 81 5.92 -6.05 23.50
C THR A 81 5.04 -7.15 24.09
N GLY A 82 4.08 -7.67 23.32
CA GLY A 82 3.13 -8.70 23.77
C GLY A 82 2.03 -8.16 24.70
N THR A 83 1.86 -6.84 24.77
CA THR A 83 0.80 -6.18 25.56
C THR A 83 -0.56 -6.30 24.88
N THR A 84 -0.58 -6.34 23.54
CA THR A 84 -1.80 -6.43 22.73
C THR A 84 -1.70 -7.60 21.75
N ALA A 85 -2.81 -8.34 21.59
CA ALA A 85 -2.88 -9.40 20.59
C ALA A 85 -2.91 -8.81 19.16
N PRO A 86 -2.19 -9.39 18.18
CA PRO A 86 -2.16 -8.86 16.81
C PRO A 86 -3.55 -8.62 16.19
N ALA A 87 -4.49 -9.54 16.43
CA ALA A 87 -5.85 -9.42 15.91
C ALA A 87 -6.58 -8.12 16.35
N GLY A 88 -6.20 -7.55 17.51
CA GLY A 88 -6.79 -6.31 18.01
C GLY A 88 -6.38 -5.05 17.27
N VAL A 89 -5.33 -5.11 16.43
CA VAL A 89 -4.82 -3.99 15.64
C VAL A 89 -4.76 -4.30 14.14
N ALA A 90 -5.42 -5.39 13.72
CA ALA A 90 -5.56 -5.75 12.32
C ALA A 90 -6.41 -4.68 11.60
N ALA A 91 -5.86 -4.13 10.52
CA ALA A 91 -6.51 -3.13 9.69
C ALA A 91 -6.02 -3.27 8.23
N PRO A 92 -6.77 -2.73 7.25
CA PRO A 92 -6.36 -2.75 5.86
C PRO A 92 -4.96 -2.15 5.64
N VAL A 93 -4.21 -2.75 4.73
CA VAL A 93 -2.95 -2.20 4.22
C VAL A 93 -3.20 -1.61 2.85
N TYR A 94 -2.91 -0.32 2.69
CA TYR A 94 -2.97 0.39 1.42
C TYR A 94 -1.56 0.60 0.88
N PHE A 95 -1.36 0.26 -0.40
CA PHE A 95 -0.14 0.48 -1.15
C PHE A 95 -0.49 1.32 -2.38
N MET A 96 0.39 2.25 -2.75
CA MET A 96 0.29 2.92 -4.04
C MET A 96 1.68 3.18 -4.60
N THR A 97 1.80 3.12 -5.92
CA THR A 97 2.96 3.59 -6.67
C THR A 97 2.47 4.28 -7.93
N GLU A 98 3.00 5.45 -8.21
CA GLU A 98 2.83 6.13 -9.49
C GLU A 98 4.20 6.44 -10.11
N ASP A 99 5.19 5.60 -9.78
CA ASP A 99 6.55 5.71 -10.29
C ASP A 99 6.63 5.15 -11.71
N ASP A 100 7.00 6.02 -12.66
CA ASP A 100 7.25 5.66 -14.04
C ASP A 100 8.66 6.10 -14.45
N VAL A 101 9.62 5.19 -14.26
CA VAL A 101 11.02 5.41 -14.61
C VAL A 101 11.27 5.56 -16.12
N THR A 102 10.27 5.25 -16.96
CA THR A 102 10.38 5.36 -18.42
C THR A 102 9.92 6.72 -18.95
N ARG A 103 9.31 7.53 -18.08
CA ARG A 103 8.81 8.88 -18.40
C ARG A 103 9.44 9.91 -17.47
N GLY A 104 9.83 11.05 -18.02
CA GLY A 104 10.40 12.13 -17.22
C GLY A 104 11.07 13.22 -18.05
N VAL A 105 11.59 14.24 -17.37
CA VAL A 105 12.21 15.43 -17.99
C VAL A 105 13.41 15.07 -18.88
N LYS A 106 14.02 13.89 -18.67
CA LYS A 106 15.14 13.36 -19.47
C LYS A 106 14.86 11.94 -19.95
N GLN A 107 14.09 11.80 -21.03
CA GLN A 107 13.93 10.55 -21.77
C GLN A 107 15.07 10.37 -22.76
N ARG A 108 16.27 10.12 -22.26
CA ARG A 108 17.43 9.81 -23.12
C ARG A 108 18.18 8.63 -22.55
N ASN A 109 18.57 7.72 -23.45
CA ASN A 109 19.44 6.62 -23.11
C ASN A 109 20.79 7.19 -22.62
N LEU A 110 21.25 6.78 -21.44
CA LEU A 110 22.48 7.32 -20.84
C LEU A 110 23.74 6.98 -21.65
N LEU A 111 23.72 5.91 -22.44
CA LEU A 111 24.86 5.45 -23.23
C LEU A 111 24.88 6.05 -24.64
N THR A 112 23.72 6.14 -25.30
CA THR A 112 23.64 6.63 -26.69
C THR A 112 23.23 8.10 -26.80
N GLY A 113 22.63 8.68 -25.76
CA GLY A 113 22.06 10.03 -25.77
C GLY A 113 20.74 10.16 -26.56
N GLU A 114 20.30 9.09 -27.23
CA GLU A 114 19.09 9.07 -28.04
C GLU A 114 17.83 9.03 -27.18
N PRO A 115 16.72 9.66 -27.63
CA PRO A 115 15.41 9.45 -27.02
C PRO A 115 15.01 7.99 -27.05
N PHE A 116 14.25 7.55 -26.04
CA PHE A 116 13.59 6.24 -26.04
C PHE A 116 12.09 6.43 -25.81
N ASP A 117 11.29 5.54 -26.39
CA ASP A 117 9.86 5.54 -26.19
C ASP A 117 9.52 5.00 -24.81
N ALA A 118 8.61 5.70 -24.13
CA ALA A 118 8.10 5.23 -22.86
C ALA A 118 7.28 3.95 -23.04
N ILE A 119 7.22 3.14 -21.97
CA ILE A 119 6.37 1.96 -22.00
C ILE A 119 4.90 2.42 -22.00
N ASP A 120 4.11 1.81 -22.88
CA ASP A 120 2.68 2.04 -23.01
C ASP A 120 1.92 0.97 -22.19
N ALA A 121 2.01 1.09 -20.86
CA ALA A 121 1.37 0.20 -19.92
C ALA A 121 0.85 0.98 -18.70
N LEU A 122 -0.16 0.44 -18.05
CA LEU A 122 -0.64 0.92 -16.75
C LEU A 122 0.46 0.70 -15.71
N THR A 123 1.12 1.79 -15.31
CA THR A 123 2.23 1.74 -14.33
C THR A 123 1.89 2.43 -13.02
N CYS A 124 0.77 3.16 -12.94
CA CYS A 124 0.21 3.57 -11.67
C CYS A 124 -0.63 2.44 -11.09
N ILE A 125 -0.39 2.14 -9.82
CA ILE A 125 -1.03 1.05 -9.11
C ILE A 125 -1.44 1.55 -7.74
N GLU A 126 -2.63 1.18 -7.32
CA GLU A 126 -3.02 1.17 -5.93
C GLU A 126 -3.58 -0.21 -5.56
N SER A 127 -3.26 -0.64 -4.34
CA SER A 127 -3.63 -1.95 -3.85
C SER A 127 -4.14 -1.84 -2.42
N VAL A 128 -5.11 -2.69 -2.08
CA VAL A 128 -5.52 -2.88 -0.69
C VAL A 128 -5.49 -4.35 -0.32
N VAL A 129 -4.98 -4.64 0.88
CA VAL A 129 -4.96 -5.97 1.50
C VAL A 129 -5.79 -5.92 2.77
N ALA A 130 -6.85 -6.71 2.86
CA ALA A 130 -7.79 -6.68 3.98
C ALA A 130 -8.49 -8.04 4.19
N PRO A 131 -8.87 -8.39 5.42
CA PRO A 131 -9.68 -9.57 5.68
C PRO A 131 -11.14 -9.33 5.28
N LEU A 132 -11.78 -10.34 4.68
CA LEU A 132 -13.22 -10.39 4.45
C LEU A 132 -13.81 -11.67 5.07
N PRO A 133 -15.08 -11.66 5.54
CA PRO A 133 -15.73 -12.82 6.14
C PRO A 133 -16.27 -13.78 5.07
N THR A 134 -15.40 -14.28 4.19
CA THR A 134 -15.77 -15.13 3.03
C THR A 134 -15.50 -16.62 3.25
N GLY A 135 -14.79 -16.98 4.33
CA GLY A 135 -14.50 -18.37 4.66
C GLY A 135 -15.71 -19.12 5.23
N PRO A 136 -15.55 -20.43 5.51
CA PRO A 136 -16.57 -21.24 6.18
C PRO A 136 -17.05 -20.58 7.47
N ASP A 137 -18.36 -20.56 7.69
CA ASP A 137 -19.00 -19.91 8.84
C ASP A 137 -18.66 -18.40 9.02
N GLY A 138 -18.26 -17.73 7.94
CA GLY A 138 -17.85 -16.32 7.96
C GLY A 138 -16.45 -16.10 8.52
N ALA A 139 -15.62 -17.15 8.58
CA ALA A 139 -14.23 -17.03 8.96
C ALA A 139 -13.50 -15.99 8.07
N PRO A 140 -12.58 -15.19 8.64
CA PRO A 140 -11.84 -14.20 7.88
C PRO A 140 -10.89 -14.88 6.90
N GLU A 141 -10.98 -14.50 5.63
CA GLU A 141 -10.00 -14.81 4.60
C GLU A 141 -9.33 -13.52 4.17
N LEU A 142 -8.03 -13.57 3.88
CA LEU A 142 -7.26 -12.41 3.47
C LEU A 142 -7.41 -12.19 1.97
N TRP A 143 -7.81 -10.99 1.57
CA TRP A 143 -7.98 -10.62 0.16
C TRP A 143 -7.04 -9.49 -0.23
N LYS A 144 -6.70 -9.45 -1.50
CA LYS A 144 -5.93 -8.39 -2.13
C LYS A 144 -6.58 -7.95 -3.42
N LEU A 145 -6.77 -6.65 -3.56
CA LEU A 145 -7.28 -6.02 -4.77
C LEU A 145 -6.24 -5.04 -5.29
N ASN A 146 -5.87 -5.18 -6.56
CA ASN A 146 -5.03 -4.24 -7.29
C ASN A 146 -5.89 -3.47 -8.29
N HIS A 147 -5.62 -2.17 -8.41
CA HIS A 147 -6.18 -1.27 -9.40
C HIS A 147 -5.04 -0.63 -10.19
N TYR A 148 -4.95 -0.98 -11.46
CA TYR A 148 -3.98 -0.43 -12.41
C TYR A 148 -4.68 0.66 -13.21
N HIS A 149 -4.08 1.85 -13.27
CA HIS A 149 -4.71 3.01 -13.90
C HIS A 149 -3.68 3.93 -14.57
N GLU A 150 -4.12 4.80 -15.49
CA GLU A 150 -3.28 5.85 -16.07
C GLU A 150 -3.18 7.11 -15.19
N GLY A 151 -4.08 7.24 -14.21
CA GLY A 151 -4.11 8.34 -13.25
C GLY A 151 -5.49 8.57 -12.66
N LEU A 152 -5.58 9.04 -11.42
CA LEU A 152 -6.86 9.30 -10.74
C LEU A 152 -7.39 10.71 -11.04
N ARG A 153 -7.57 11.07 -12.33
CA ARG A 153 -7.93 12.44 -12.76
C ARG A 153 -9.13 13.03 -12.01
N ALA A 154 -10.24 12.30 -11.97
CA ALA A 154 -11.47 12.76 -11.30
C ALA A 154 -11.24 12.99 -9.80
N TRP A 155 -10.56 12.06 -9.13
CA TRP A 155 -10.26 12.15 -7.70
C TRP A 155 -9.38 13.36 -7.36
N HIS A 156 -8.40 13.69 -8.21
CA HIS A 156 -7.57 14.89 -8.10
C HIS A 156 -8.37 16.16 -8.35
N ALA A 157 -9.18 16.18 -9.42
CA ALA A 157 -10.01 17.32 -9.79
C ALA A 157 -11.02 17.69 -8.69
N ASP A 158 -11.65 16.70 -8.06
CA ASP A 158 -12.56 16.89 -6.92
C ASP A 158 -11.89 17.53 -5.70
N ARG A 159 -10.54 17.49 -5.65
CA ARG A 159 -9.70 18.10 -4.61
C ARG A 159 -8.96 19.35 -5.08
N GLY A 160 -9.31 19.87 -6.26
CA GLY A 160 -8.68 21.07 -6.83
C GLY A 160 -7.23 20.88 -7.25
N ALA A 161 -6.79 19.64 -7.46
CA ALA A 161 -5.43 19.30 -7.89
C ALA A 161 -5.41 18.72 -9.30
N THR A 162 -4.25 18.79 -9.93
CA THR A 162 -3.97 18.07 -11.18
C THR A 162 -3.27 16.76 -10.86
N SER A 163 -3.66 15.68 -11.52
CA SER A 163 -2.93 14.42 -11.41
C SER A 163 -1.48 14.62 -11.86
N PRO A 164 -0.48 14.37 -10.98
CA PRO A 164 0.93 14.68 -11.28
C PRO A 164 1.46 13.85 -12.44
N ASN A 165 0.86 12.68 -12.67
CA ASN A 165 1.16 11.75 -13.75
C ASN A 165 0.00 11.66 -14.74
N ASP A 166 -0.74 12.75 -14.97
CA ASP A 166 -1.74 12.74 -16.04
C ASP A 166 -1.06 12.53 -17.40
N ARG A 167 -1.26 11.34 -17.97
CA ARG A 167 -0.63 10.92 -19.23
C ARG A 167 -1.40 11.34 -20.47
N GLY A 168 -2.57 11.96 -20.34
CA GLY A 168 -3.48 12.22 -21.47
C GLY A 168 -3.97 10.94 -22.18
N LEU A 169 -3.68 9.77 -21.60
CA LEU A 169 -4.10 8.46 -22.10
C LEU A 169 -5.48 8.14 -21.53
N ASP A 170 -6.33 7.55 -22.37
CA ASP A 170 -7.65 7.04 -22.03
C ASP A 170 -7.62 5.50 -22.12
N ALA A 171 -6.75 4.87 -21.33
CA ALA A 171 -6.77 3.42 -21.16
C ALA A 171 -7.77 3.05 -20.07
N ASP A 172 -8.52 1.98 -20.31
CA ASP A 172 -9.42 1.45 -19.30
C ASP A 172 -8.62 0.90 -18.11
N PRO A 173 -9.04 1.18 -16.86
CA PRO A 173 -8.35 0.65 -15.70
C PRO A 173 -8.49 -0.87 -15.62
N GLU A 174 -7.43 -1.53 -15.19
CA GLU A 174 -7.41 -2.98 -14.97
C GLU A 174 -7.50 -3.29 -13.48
N TRP A 175 -8.15 -4.41 -13.17
CA TRP A 175 -8.36 -4.88 -11.81
C TRP A 175 -7.88 -6.32 -11.68
N GLU A 176 -7.22 -6.61 -10.55
CA GLU A 176 -6.86 -7.98 -10.17
C GLU A 176 -7.32 -8.23 -8.73
N LEU A 177 -7.95 -9.37 -8.49
CA LEU A 177 -8.44 -9.76 -7.17
C LEU A 177 -7.92 -11.16 -6.81
N HIS A 178 -7.31 -11.28 -5.65
CA HIS A 178 -6.77 -12.55 -5.15
C HIS A 178 -7.25 -12.82 -3.72
N ASN A 179 -7.62 -14.06 -3.43
CA ASN A 179 -7.81 -14.55 -2.06
C ASN A 179 -6.49 -15.16 -1.59
N LEU A 180 -5.74 -14.42 -0.79
CA LEU A 180 -4.42 -14.82 -0.30
C LEU A 180 -4.47 -15.96 0.73
N THR A 181 -5.63 -16.21 1.35
CA THR A 181 -5.82 -17.38 2.23
C THR A 181 -5.90 -18.67 1.41
N ALA A 182 -6.65 -18.66 0.30
CA ALA A 182 -6.82 -19.83 -0.56
C ALA A 182 -5.72 -19.97 -1.63
N ASP A 183 -5.15 -18.85 -2.07
CA ASP A 183 -4.15 -18.74 -3.13
C ASP A 183 -3.03 -17.75 -2.73
N PRO A 184 -2.14 -18.13 -1.80
CA PRO A 184 -1.08 -17.27 -1.29
C PRO A 184 -0.02 -16.92 -2.35
N GLU A 185 -0.03 -17.58 -3.51
CA GLU A 185 0.88 -17.31 -4.62
C GLU A 185 0.25 -16.46 -5.72
N GLU A 186 -0.99 -15.99 -5.54
CA GLU A 186 -1.70 -15.10 -6.48
C GLU A 186 -1.75 -15.66 -7.91
N ARG A 187 -2.04 -16.96 -8.04
CA ARG A 187 -2.06 -17.65 -9.34
C ARG A 187 -3.38 -17.47 -10.08
N THR A 188 -4.46 -17.14 -9.36
CA THR A 188 -5.82 -17.12 -9.89
C THR A 188 -6.46 -15.76 -9.67
N ASN A 189 -6.57 -14.97 -10.73
CA ASN A 189 -7.34 -13.72 -10.69
C ASN A 189 -8.84 -14.03 -10.61
N LEU A 190 -9.49 -13.59 -9.53
CA LEU A 190 -10.90 -13.77 -9.22
C LEU A 190 -11.77 -12.55 -9.56
N GLU A 191 -11.21 -11.53 -10.21
CA GLU A 191 -11.89 -10.27 -10.51
C GLU A 191 -13.25 -10.47 -11.19
N ALA A 192 -13.32 -11.37 -12.17
CA ALA A 192 -14.54 -11.61 -12.95
C ALA A 192 -15.54 -12.55 -12.26
N SER A 193 -15.11 -13.33 -11.26
CA SER A 193 -15.90 -14.41 -10.66
C SER A 193 -16.37 -14.12 -9.23
N ALA A 194 -15.63 -13.31 -8.46
CA ALA A 194 -15.91 -13.01 -7.05
C ALA A 194 -16.48 -11.59 -6.85
N THR A 195 -17.62 -11.31 -7.51
CA THR A 195 -18.23 -9.96 -7.59
C THR A 195 -18.46 -9.28 -6.23
N ASP A 196 -18.96 -10.00 -5.22
CA ASP A 196 -19.25 -9.41 -3.91
C ASP A 196 -17.98 -9.11 -3.10
N ALA A 197 -16.96 -9.98 -3.19
CA ALA A 197 -15.65 -9.73 -2.61
C ALA A 197 -14.99 -8.53 -3.29
N LYS A 198 -15.04 -8.47 -4.63
CA LYS A 198 -14.55 -7.31 -5.41
C LYS A 198 -15.19 -6.01 -4.94
N ARG A 199 -16.53 -5.96 -4.86
CA ARG A 199 -17.27 -4.76 -4.42
C ARG A 199 -16.84 -4.33 -3.01
N SER A 200 -16.69 -5.28 -2.09
CA SER A 200 -16.27 -5.01 -0.72
C SER A 200 -14.85 -4.45 -0.68
N MET A 201 -13.92 -5.06 -1.41
CA MET A 201 -12.53 -4.60 -1.51
C MET A 201 -12.41 -3.22 -2.18
N GLN A 202 -13.24 -2.92 -3.19
CA GLN A 202 -13.27 -1.59 -3.83
C GLN A 202 -13.69 -0.51 -2.85
N ALA A 203 -14.73 -0.75 -2.04
CA ALA A 203 -15.15 0.19 -1.00
C ALA A 203 -14.06 0.43 0.06
N ILE A 204 -13.33 -0.62 0.45
CA ILE A 204 -12.19 -0.49 1.36
C ILE A 204 -11.08 0.34 0.69
N LEU A 205 -10.75 0.05 -0.57
CA LEU A 205 -9.73 0.76 -1.33
C LEU A 205 -10.02 2.26 -1.45
N GLU A 206 -11.26 2.64 -1.74
CA GLU A 206 -11.71 4.03 -1.82
C GLU A 206 -11.57 4.74 -0.46
N SER A 207 -12.04 4.10 0.62
CA SER A 207 -11.92 4.62 1.99
C SER A 207 -10.46 4.83 2.41
N GLU A 208 -9.60 3.86 2.11
CA GLU A 208 -8.17 3.92 2.42
C GLU A 208 -7.46 5.00 1.58
N ARG A 209 -7.78 5.11 0.30
CA ARG A 209 -7.27 6.16 -0.59
C ARG A 209 -7.61 7.54 -0.05
N ASP A 210 -8.87 7.78 0.29
CA ASP A 210 -9.32 9.09 0.77
C ASP A 210 -8.67 9.49 2.09
N THR A 211 -8.30 8.51 2.91
CA THR A 211 -7.63 8.73 4.20
C THR A 211 -6.12 8.91 4.05
N LYS A 212 -5.46 8.09 3.22
CA LYS A 212 -3.99 7.95 3.21
C LYS A 212 -3.31 8.65 2.04
N ARG A 213 -4.02 8.94 0.95
CA ARG A 213 -3.47 9.69 -0.19
C ARG A 213 -3.60 11.19 0.06
N LEU A 214 -2.61 11.76 0.73
CA LEU A 214 -2.58 13.19 1.05
C LEU A 214 -2.02 14.00 -0.12
N LEU A 215 -2.66 15.12 -0.42
CA LEU A 215 -2.17 16.13 -1.36
C LEU A 215 -1.46 17.26 -0.60
N PRO A 216 -0.40 17.86 -1.17
CA PRO A 216 0.23 19.05 -0.60
C PRO A 216 -0.81 20.15 -0.32
N SER A 217 -0.67 20.82 0.82
CA SER A 217 -1.50 21.96 1.22
C SER A 217 -1.09 23.26 0.55
#